data_AF-A0A091LCT5-F1
#
_entry.id   AF-A0A091LCT5-F1
#
_cell.length_a   1.000
_cell.length_b   1.000
_cell.length_c   1.000
_cell.angle_alpha   90.00
_cell.angle_beta   90.00
_cell.angle_gamma   90.00
#
_symmetry.space_group_name_H-M   'P 1'
#
loop_
_entity.id
_entity.type
_entity.pdbx_description
1 polymer ?
#
loop_
_entity_poly.entity_id
_entity_poly.type
_entity_poly.pdbx_seq_one_letter_code
_entity_poly.pdbx_strand_id
1 'polypeptide(L)'
;VIVQRSLAAKNLSHAKGGSLMTSYLKILPLFMMVMPGMISRILFPDLVACADAEICRKICGNPSGCSDIAYPKLVIELLPVGLRGLMMSVMIAALMSSLTSIFNSASTIFTMDLWKHFRPRCSEWELMIVGRVFVLLLTVVSILWIPLVQAGQGGQLFIYIQSISSYLQPPVAMVFILGCFWKRANEKGAFWGLVIGLLLGVIRLVLDFIYPEPQCGETDVRPGVVKYMHYLYFSMVLAAISTLTVLVVSMLTEPPSEEMISRLTWFTRGDLPVKKDLAVSPSPDAAKGVCEAERPALQIDISIASENSSNDNKCTTDTKGNSKLMTTFLWLCGMERKQENAENAAPTKPEPLPVASLEEKPLVKHILNINLLLCVCAGLFLWAYFA
;
A
#
# COMPACT_ATOMS: atom_id res chain seq x y z
N VAL A 1 -3.03 -3.94 0.60
CA VAL A 1 -3.67 -4.62 1.75
C VAL A 1 -5.18 -4.43 1.84
N ILE A 2 -5.71 -3.21 2.06
CA ILE A 2 -7.16 -3.03 2.30
C ILE A 2 -8.01 -3.48 1.09
N VAL A 3 -7.67 -3.02 -0.12
CA VAL A 3 -8.37 -3.42 -1.35
C VAL A 3 -8.30 -4.93 -1.59
N GLN A 4 -7.12 -5.54 -1.36
CA GLN A 4 -6.94 -7.00 -1.50
C GLN A 4 -7.84 -7.79 -0.53
N ARG A 5 -8.02 -7.31 0.71
CA ARG A 5 -8.95 -7.94 1.67
C ARG A 5 -10.41 -7.81 1.23
N SER A 6 -10.79 -6.69 0.61
CA SER A 6 -12.13 -6.52 0.04
C SER A 6 -12.36 -7.44 -1.16
N LEU A 7 -11.34 -7.67 -2.00
CA LEU A 7 -11.40 -8.58 -3.15
C LEU A 7 -11.44 -10.06 -2.74
N ALA A 8 -10.85 -10.41 -1.60
CA ALA A 8 -10.92 -11.75 -1.01
C ALA A 8 -12.27 -12.04 -0.33
N ALA A 9 -13.18 -11.07 -0.25
CA ALA A 9 -14.50 -11.27 0.34
C ALA A 9 -15.38 -12.14 -0.57
N LYS A 10 -16.19 -13.00 0.04
CA LYS A 10 -17.06 -13.94 -0.68
C LYS A 10 -18.06 -13.23 -1.61
N ASN A 11 -18.65 -12.12 -1.17
CA ASN A 11 -19.67 -11.36 -1.89
C ASN A 11 -19.56 -9.86 -1.57
N LEU A 12 -20.19 -9.00 -2.39
CA LEU A 12 -20.23 -7.55 -2.17
C LEU A 12 -20.78 -7.15 -0.79
N SER A 13 -21.85 -7.82 -0.34
CA SER A 13 -22.44 -7.57 0.98
C SER A 13 -21.50 -7.88 2.15
N HIS A 14 -20.64 -8.91 2.02
CA HIS A 14 -19.60 -9.20 3.01
C HIS A 14 -18.48 -8.15 2.98
N ALA A 15 -18.08 -7.68 1.80
CA ALA A 15 -17.10 -6.61 1.67
C ALA A 15 -17.60 -5.30 2.31
N LYS A 16 -18.87 -4.94 2.08
CA LYS A 16 -19.52 -3.78 2.71
C LYS A 16 -19.65 -3.94 4.22
N GLY A 17 -20.13 -5.09 4.68
CA GLY A 17 -20.27 -5.39 6.11
C GLY A 17 -18.94 -5.34 6.85
N GLY A 18 -17.87 -5.89 6.27
CA GLY A 18 -16.51 -5.82 6.83
C GLY A 18 -15.99 -4.38 6.87
N SER A 19 -16.28 -3.57 5.85
CA SER A 19 -15.91 -2.15 5.83
C SER A 19 -16.64 -1.37 6.93
N LEU A 20 -17.94 -1.61 7.13
CA LEU A 20 -18.73 -0.98 8.20
C LEU A 20 -18.24 -1.37 9.59
N MET A 21 -17.97 -2.65 9.83
CA MET A 21 -17.40 -3.12 11.09
C MET A 21 -16.07 -2.44 11.38
N THR A 22 -15.22 -2.30 10.35
CA THR A 22 -13.95 -1.57 10.47
C THR A 22 -14.16 -0.10 10.84
N SER A 23 -15.17 0.56 10.27
CA SER A 23 -15.49 1.95 10.61
C SER A 23 -15.93 2.12 12.07
N TYR A 24 -16.75 1.20 12.60
CA TYR A 24 -17.11 1.23 14.03
C TYR A 24 -15.89 1.02 14.93
N LEU A 25 -15.02 0.05 14.60
CA LEU A 25 -13.79 -0.20 15.35
C LEU A 25 -12.81 0.98 15.30
N LYS A 26 -12.82 1.78 14.22
CA LYS A 26 -11.98 2.98 14.08
C LYS A 26 -12.36 4.14 15.01
N ILE A 27 -13.51 4.07 15.70
CA ILE A 27 -13.86 5.02 16.76
C ILE A 27 -13.07 4.73 18.05
N LEU A 28 -12.70 3.46 18.29
CA LEU A 28 -12.02 3.03 19.51
C LEU A 28 -10.64 3.67 19.76
N PRO A 29 -9.75 3.87 18.76
CA PRO A 29 -8.45 4.50 18.97
C PRO A 29 -8.50 5.86 19.68
N LEU A 30 -9.56 6.65 19.49
CA LEU A 30 -9.72 7.90 20.23
C LEU A 30 -9.76 7.66 21.75
N PHE A 31 -10.56 6.70 22.19
CA PHE A 31 -10.73 6.36 23.61
C PHE A 31 -9.60 5.48 24.15
N MET A 32 -9.05 4.59 23.33
CA MET A 32 -8.07 3.58 23.78
C MET A 32 -6.62 4.04 23.59
N MET A 33 -6.34 5.00 22.71
CA MET A 33 -4.98 5.50 22.46
C MET A 33 -4.82 6.97 22.85
N VAL A 34 -5.69 7.86 22.39
CA VAL A 34 -5.53 9.32 22.61
C VAL A 34 -5.79 9.69 24.08
N MET A 35 -6.91 9.24 24.65
CA MET A 35 -7.28 9.51 26.04
C MET A 35 -6.19 9.06 27.04
N PRO A 36 -5.65 7.82 27.00
CA PRO A 36 -4.53 7.42 27.87
C PRO A 36 -3.28 8.28 27.68
N GLY A 37 -2.99 8.74 26.46
CA GLY A 37 -1.89 9.67 26.20
C GLY A 37 -2.06 11.00 26.92
N MET A 38 -3.27 11.57 26.87
CA MET A 38 -3.60 12.80 27.61
C MET A 38 -3.52 12.63 29.12
N ILE A 39 -4.02 11.51 29.65
CA ILE A 39 -3.93 11.18 31.09
C ILE A 39 -2.45 11.06 31.51
N SER A 40 -1.64 10.37 30.71
CA SER A 40 -0.20 10.21 30.96
C SER A 40 0.54 11.56 31.00
N ARG A 41 0.17 12.50 30.13
CA ARG A 41 0.74 13.86 30.12
C ARG A 41 0.47 14.62 31.43
N ILE A 42 -0.69 14.44 32.04
CA ILE A 42 -1.07 15.09 33.31
C ILE A 42 -0.41 14.38 34.51
N LEU A 43 -0.30 13.05 34.47
CA LEU A 43 0.24 12.26 35.56
C LEU A 43 1.78 12.29 35.64
N PHE A 44 2.45 12.43 34.49
CA PHE A 44 3.91 12.44 34.38
C PHE A 44 4.44 13.68 33.64
N PRO A 45 4.21 14.90 34.17
CA PRO A 45 4.57 16.15 33.50
C PRO A 45 6.08 16.27 33.26
N ASP A 46 6.91 15.91 34.24
CA ASP A 46 8.37 16.05 34.17
C ASP A 46 9.03 15.11 33.14
N LEU A 47 8.33 14.04 32.74
CA LEU A 47 8.85 13.03 31.82
C LEU A 47 8.23 13.14 30.42
N VAL A 48 6.91 13.32 30.34
CA VAL A 48 6.16 13.31 29.08
C VAL A 48 5.96 14.73 28.54
N ALA A 49 5.78 15.71 29.42
CA ALA A 49 5.52 17.11 29.09
C ALA A 49 6.72 18.03 29.38
N CYS A 50 7.95 17.48 29.31
CA CYS A 50 9.17 18.26 29.51
C CYS A 50 9.20 19.46 28.55
N ALA A 51 9.48 20.64 29.09
CA ALA A 51 9.55 21.90 28.34
C ALA A 51 11.00 22.28 28.00
N ASP A 52 11.97 21.88 28.84
CA ASP A 52 13.38 22.21 28.67
C ASP A 52 14.11 21.20 27.78
N ALA A 53 14.79 21.69 26.75
CA ALA A 53 15.48 20.87 25.75
C ALA A 53 16.57 19.98 26.37
N GLU A 54 17.32 20.46 27.36
CA GLU A 54 18.38 19.69 28.03
C GLU A 54 17.81 18.51 28.83
N ILE A 55 16.69 18.74 29.52
CA ILE A 55 16.00 17.73 30.33
C ILE A 55 15.38 16.68 29.40
N CYS A 56 14.68 17.11 28.35
CA CYS A 56 14.10 16.19 27.35
C CYS A 56 15.19 15.33 26.68
N ARG A 57 16.33 15.93 26.34
CA ARG A 57 17.47 15.19 25.75
C ARG A 57 18.02 14.13 26.70
N LYS A 58 18.07 14.40 28.00
CA LYS A 58 18.53 13.42 28.99
C LYS A 58 17.55 12.25 29.18
N ILE A 59 16.24 12.52 29.08
CA ILE A 59 15.19 11.52 29.32
C ILE A 59 14.97 10.63 28.10
N CYS A 60 14.77 11.21 26.92
CA CYS A 60 14.36 10.48 25.72
C CYS A 60 15.29 10.66 24.51
N GLY A 61 16.40 11.39 24.66
CA GLY A 61 17.34 11.64 23.56
C GLY A 61 16.84 12.64 22.52
N ASN A 62 15.70 13.30 22.77
CA ASN A 62 15.10 14.27 21.85
C ASN A 62 14.91 15.63 22.55
N PRO A 63 15.46 16.74 22.03
CA PRO A 63 15.29 18.06 22.62
C PRO A 63 13.88 18.65 22.45
N SER A 64 13.11 18.19 21.46
CA SER A 64 11.81 18.77 21.11
C SER A 64 10.64 18.22 21.92
N GLY A 65 10.84 17.11 22.64
CA GLY A 65 9.84 16.53 23.56
C GLY A 65 9.83 15.01 23.57
N CYS A 66 9.18 14.45 24.60
CA CYS A 66 9.11 13.02 24.86
C CYS A 66 7.66 12.48 24.80
N SER A 67 6.85 12.96 23.86
CA SER A 67 5.41 12.58 23.81
C SER A 67 5.19 11.10 23.45
N ASP A 68 6.10 10.50 22.67
CA ASP A 68 5.97 9.12 22.19
C ASP A 68 6.06 8.06 23.31
N ILE A 69 6.64 8.39 24.47
CA ILE A 69 6.75 7.47 25.61
C ILE A 69 5.52 7.47 26.53
N ALA A 70 4.51 8.31 26.25
CA ALA A 70 3.35 8.52 27.11
C ALA A 70 2.60 7.20 27.43
N TYR A 71 2.27 6.41 26.40
CA TYR A 71 1.52 5.17 26.57
C TYR A 71 2.32 4.07 27.27
N PRO A 72 3.57 3.74 26.85
CA PRO A 72 4.41 2.78 27.57
C PRO A 72 4.63 3.16 29.04
N LYS A 73 4.81 4.46 29.34
CA LYS A 73 5.03 4.93 30.71
C LYS A 73 3.81 4.64 31.61
N LEU A 74 2.61 4.89 31.11
CA LEU A 74 1.37 4.58 31.82
C LEU A 74 1.25 3.08 32.14
N VAL A 75 1.55 2.22 31.16
CA VAL A 75 1.53 0.75 31.29
C VAL A 75 2.54 0.28 32.34
N ILE A 76 3.73 0.87 32.37
CA ILE A 76 4.83 0.49 33.28
C ILE A 76 4.52 0.85 34.74
N GLU A 77 3.96 2.03 34.98
CA GLU A 77 3.79 2.60 36.32
C GLU A 77 2.45 2.24 36.97
N LEU A 78 1.37 2.10 36.20
CA LEU A 78 0.03 1.88 36.76
C LEU A 78 -0.40 0.41 36.82
N LEU A 79 0.11 -0.45 35.93
CA LEU A 79 -0.36 -1.83 35.89
C LEU A 79 0.35 -2.69 36.94
N PRO A 80 -0.38 -3.63 37.59
CA PRO A 80 0.23 -4.56 38.52
C PRO A 80 1.18 -5.53 37.82
N VAL A 81 2.04 -6.15 38.63
CA VAL A 81 2.91 -7.24 38.19
C VAL A 81 2.08 -8.35 37.52
N GLY A 82 2.62 -8.95 36.46
CA GLY A 82 1.86 -9.86 35.57
C GLY A 82 1.17 -9.12 34.42
N LEU A 83 0.24 -8.21 34.70
CA LEU A 83 -0.47 -7.44 33.64
C LEU A 83 0.49 -6.54 32.86
N ARG A 84 1.48 -5.94 33.54
CA ARG A 84 2.55 -5.17 32.88
C ARG A 84 3.31 -6.01 31.85
N GLY A 85 3.66 -7.25 32.20
CA GLY A 85 4.38 -8.18 31.31
C GLY A 85 3.51 -8.65 30.15
N LEU A 86 2.23 -8.93 30.41
CA LEU A 86 1.25 -9.25 29.37
C LEU A 86 1.11 -8.12 28.35
N MET A 87 0.93 -6.87 28.81
CA MET A 87 0.76 -5.72 27.92
C MET A 87 2.00 -5.45 27.07
N MET A 88 3.21 -5.52 27.66
CA MET A 88 4.46 -5.39 26.90
C MET A 88 4.59 -6.47 25.82
N SER A 89 4.21 -7.71 26.13
CA SER A 89 4.26 -8.81 25.18
C SER A 89 3.28 -8.60 24.02
N VAL A 90 2.05 -8.16 24.33
CA VAL A 90 1.02 -7.82 23.32
C VAL A 90 1.49 -6.68 22.41
N MET A 91 2.14 -5.65 22.96
CA MET A 91 2.67 -4.53 22.18
C MET A 91 3.74 -5.01 21.18
N ILE A 92 4.71 -5.82 21.64
CA ILE A 92 5.75 -6.37 20.75
C ILE A 92 5.13 -7.29 19.68
N ALA A 93 4.19 -8.15 20.06
CA ALA A 93 3.50 -9.04 19.12
C ALA A 93 2.72 -8.25 18.04
N ALA A 94 2.01 -7.18 18.45
CA ALA A 94 1.28 -6.32 17.53
C ALA A 94 2.19 -5.56 16.55
N LEU A 95 3.36 -5.10 17.02
CA LEU A 95 4.38 -4.49 16.17
C LEU A 95 4.94 -5.50 15.16
N MET A 96 5.29 -6.71 15.60
CA MET A 96 5.79 -7.77 14.71
C MET A 96 4.76 -8.16 13.64
N SER A 97 3.48 -8.26 14.00
CA SER A 97 2.39 -8.54 13.06
C SER A 97 2.27 -7.45 11.99
N SER A 98 2.35 -6.17 12.40
CA SER A 98 2.24 -5.03 11.50
C SER A 98 3.45 -4.95 10.55
N LEU A 99 4.66 -5.11 11.07
CA LEU A 99 5.90 -5.14 10.27
C LEU A 99 5.88 -6.29 9.25
N THR A 100 5.48 -7.48 9.67
CA THR A 100 5.34 -8.64 8.78
C THR A 100 4.37 -8.36 7.64
N SER A 101 3.22 -7.74 7.93
CA SER A 101 2.24 -7.38 6.90
C SER A 101 2.77 -6.33 5.92
N ILE A 102 3.52 -5.33 6.39
CA ILE A 102 4.10 -4.28 5.54
C ILE A 102 5.17 -4.87 4.63
N PHE A 103 6.12 -5.62 5.18
CA PHE A 103 7.22 -6.21 4.41
C PHE A 103 6.71 -7.24 3.39
N ASN A 104 5.73 -8.06 3.75
CA ASN A 104 5.13 -9.00 2.81
C ASN A 104 4.41 -8.26 1.65
N SER A 105 3.73 -7.17 1.94
CA SER A 105 3.04 -6.37 0.91
C SER A 105 4.03 -5.68 -0.02
N ALA A 106 5.09 -5.08 0.53
CA ALA A 106 6.15 -4.44 -0.25
C ALA A 106 6.89 -5.45 -1.13
N SER A 107 7.18 -6.64 -0.58
CA SER A 107 7.79 -7.74 -1.33
C SER A 107 6.89 -8.23 -2.48
N THR A 108 5.58 -8.34 -2.26
CA THR A 108 4.63 -8.71 -3.31
C THR A 108 4.57 -7.66 -4.42
N ILE A 109 4.50 -6.37 -4.07
CA ILE A 109 4.52 -5.27 -5.05
C ILE A 109 5.82 -5.30 -5.87
N PHE A 110 6.97 -5.45 -5.20
CA PHE A 110 8.25 -5.51 -5.90
C PHE A 110 8.35 -6.72 -6.84
N THR A 111 7.93 -7.90 -6.39
CA THR A 111 8.04 -9.14 -7.17
C THR A 111 7.02 -9.19 -8.31
N MET A 112 5.74 -8.88 -8.05
CA MET A 112 4.69 -8.99 -9.05
C MET A 112 4.65 -7.79 -10.00
N ASP A 113 4.86 -6.57 -9.51
CA ASP A 113 4.68 -5.37 -10.34
C ASP A 113 6.00 -4.95 -11.01
N LEU A 114 7.15 -5.15 -10.34
CA LEU A 114 8.47 -4.73 -10.84
C LEU A 114 9.27 -5.88 -11.44
N TRP A 115 9.48 -6.97 -10.69
CA TRP A 115 10.35 -8.07 -11.13
C TRP A 115 9.78 -8.82 -12.34
N LYS A 116 8.49 -9.14 -12.35
CA LYS A 116 7.83 -9.76 -13.52
C LYS A 116 7.87 -8.85 -14.75
N HIS A 117 7.84 -7.53 -14.58
CA HIS A 117 7.96 -6.60 -15.70
C HIS A 117 9.37 -6.62 -16.31
N PHE A 118 10.42 -6.62 -15.46
CA PHE A 118 11.81 -6.70 -15.93
C PHE A 118 12.20 -8.08 -16.46
N ARG A 119 11.65 -9.16 -15.87
CA ARG A 119 11.90 -10.54 -16.28
C ARG A 119 10.58 -11.30 -16.49
N PRO A 120 9.98 -11.22 -17.69
CA PRO A 120 8.68 -11.83 -17.98
C PRO A 120 8.65 -13.36 -17.87
N ARG A 121 9.80 -14.02 -18.06
CA ARG A 121 9.95 -15.49 -17.95
C ARG A 121 10.61 -15.89 -16.62
N CYS A 122 10.04 -15.46 -15.50
CA CYS A 122 10.51 -15.85 -14.17
C CYS A 122 9.78 -17.11 -13.66
N SER A 123 10.50 -18.01 -12.99
CA SER A 123 9.90 -19.16 -12.29
C SER A 123 9.30 -18.70 -10.96
N GLU A 124 8.25 -19.38 -10.47
CA GLU A 124 7.65 -19.13 -9.14
C GLU A 124 8.69 -19.25 -8.01
N TRP A 125 9.68 -20.13 -8.19
CA TRP A 125 10.81 -20.29 -7.29
C TRP A 125 11.69 -19.06 -7.20
N GLU A 126 11.98 -18.47 -8.35
CA GLU A 126 12.78 -17.25 -8.42
C GLU A 126 12.05 -16.11 -7.72
N LEU A 127 10.73 -16.00 -7.95
CA LEU A 127 9.88 -14.97 -7.36
C LEU A 127 9.89 -15.05 -5.82
N MET A 128 9.81 -16.26 -5.27
CA MET A 128 9.87 -16.49 -3.82
C MET A 128 11.22 -16.08 -3.22
N ILE A 129 12.32 -16.42 -3.89
CA ILE A 129 13.68 -16.11 -3.41
C ILE A 129 13.91 -14.59 -3.46
N VAL A 130 13.61 -13.97 -4.61
CA VAL A 130 13.72 -12.51 -4.78
C VAL A 130 12.88 -11.77 -3.74
N GLY A 131 11.66 -12.24 -3.49
CA GLY A 131 10.79 -11.67 -2.47
C GLY A 131 11.41 -11.67 -1.07
N ARG A 132 12.05 -12.78 -0.67
CA ARG A 132 12.71 -12.90 0.65
C ARG A 132 13.97 -12.05 0.76
N VAL A 133 14.80 -12.04 -0.28
CA VAL A 133 16.00 -11.20 -0.35
C VAL A 133 15.62 -9.72 -0.27
N PHE A 134 14.55 -9.32 -0.95
CA PHE A 134 14.03 -7.96 -0.88
C PHE A 134 13.55 -7.57 0.52
N VAL A 135 12.88 -8.47 1.26
CA VAL A 135 12.51 -8.22 2.67
C VAL A 135 13.73 -8.01 3.56
N LEU A 136 14.79 -8.81 3.36
CA LEU A 136 16.05 -8.65 4.10
C LEU A 136 16.68 -7.28 3.80
N LEU A 137 16.75 -6.91 2.51
CA LEU A 137 17.28 -5.62 2.08
C LEU A 137 16.47 -4.46 2.67
N LEU A 138 15.14 -4.50 2.59
CA LEU A 138 14.26 -3.49 3.18
C LEU A 138 14.45 -3.37 4.69
N THR A 139 14.68 -4.48 5.39
CA THR A 139 14.94 -4.47 6.83
C THR A 139 16.24 -3.72 7.15
N VAL A 140 17.31 -3.97 6.40
CA VAL A 140 18.59 -3.26 6.57
C VAL A 140 18.42 -1.77 6.29
N VAL A 141 17.76 -1.40 5.19
CA VAL A 141 17.50 0.02 4.88
C VAL A 141 16.65 0.68 5.96
N SER A 142 15.64 0.00 6.50
CA SER A 142 14.79 0.52 7.58
C SER A 142 15.58 0.81 8.86
N ILE A 143 16.53 -0.06 9.22
CA ILE A 143 17.41 0.14 10.39
C ILE A 143 18.33 1.35 10.15
N LEU A 144 18.91 1.46 8.95
CA LEU A 144 19.76 2.59 8.58
C LEU A 144 18.98 3.92 8.55
N TRP A 145 17.66 3.89 8.39
CA TRP A 145 16.81 5.08 8.38
C TRP A 145 16.46 5.61 9.78
N ILE A 146 16.68 4.83 10.86
CA ILE A 146 16.32 5.23 12.24
C ILE A 146 16.96 6.56 12.67
N PRO A 147 18.28 6.81 12.45
CA PRO A 147 18.90 8.07 12.85
C PRO A 147 18.28 9.28 12.12
N LEU A 148 17.85 9.09 10.88
CA LEU A 148 17.20 10.13 10.09
C LEU A 148 15.84 10.50 10.68
N VAL A 149 15.05 9.50 11.08
CA VAL A 149 13.76 9.72 11.75
C VAL A 149 13.97 10.42 13.09
N GLN A 150 15.00 10.04 13.85
CA GLN A 150 15.35 10.69 15.11
C GLN A 150 15.67 12.18 14.95
N ALA A 151 16.33 12.56 13.87
CA ALA A 151 16.62 13.96 13.56
C ALA A 151 15.38 14.75 13.08
N GLY A 152 14.46 14.11 12.34
CA GLY A 152 13.35 14.80 11.67
C GLY A 152 12.01 14.85 12.43
N GLN A 153 11.78 13.99 13.41
CA GLN A 153 10.43 13.80 14.00
C GLN A 153 10.01 14.79 15.09
N GLY A 154 10.92 15.65 15.58
CA GLY A 154 10.58 16.71 16.55
C GLY A 154 9.88 16.25 17.84
N GLY A 155 10.05 14.99 18.25
CA GLY A 155 9.45 14.43 19.47
C GLY A 155 7.99 13.98 19.35
N GLN A 156 7.45 14.00 18.12
CA GLN A 156 6.08 13.60 17.79
C GLN A 156 6.06 12.73 16.52
N LEU A 157 6.37 11.43 16.67
CA LEU A 157 6.48 10.51 15.54
C LEU A 157 5.19 10.44 14.69
N PHE A 158 4.02 10.59 15.32
CA PHE A 158 2.73 10.57 14.61
C PHE A 158 2.59 11.70 13.59
N ILE A 159 2.95 12.94 13.96
CA ILE A 159 2.88 14.10 13.06
C ILE A 159 3.88 13.94 11.92
N TYR A 160 5.07 13.41 12.20
CA TYR A 160 6.08 13.11 11.19
C TYR A 160 5.61 12.07 10.15
N ILE A 161 5.02 10.96 10.59
CA ILE A 161 4.47 9.95 9.65
C ILE A 161 3.32 10.54 8.84
N GLN A 162 2.49 11.37 9.47
CA GLN A 162 1.35 12.00 8.82
C GLN A 162 1.78 13.07 7.80
N SER A 163 2.82 13.85 8.07
CA SER A 163 3.34 14.86 7.13
C SER A 163 3.90 14.19 5.88
N ILE A 164 4.75 13.16 6.02
CA ILE A 164 5.27 12.38 4.89
C ILE A 164 4.14 11.76 4.07
N SER A 165 3.17 11.14 4.75
CA SER A 165 1.98 10.59 4.10
C SER A 165 1.21 11.65 3.32
N SER A 166 1.08 12.85 3.89
CA SER A 166 0.40 13.99 3.27
C SER A 166 1.13 14.56 2.06
N TYR A 167 2.43 14.29 1.90
CA TYR A 167 3.21 14.72 0.73
C TYR A 167 3.15 13.73 -0.44
N LEU A 168 2.95 12.44 -0.16
CA LEU A 168 3.00 11.39 -1.19
C LEU A 168 1.63 10.83 -1.58
N GLN A 169 0.68 10.77 -0.65
CA GLN A 169 -0.62 10.13 -0.88
C GLN A 169 -1.61 10.95 -1.73
N PRO A 170 -1.69 12.31 -1.65
CA PRO A 170 -2.74 13.05 -2.35
C PRO A 170 -2.76 12.89 -3.88
N PRO A 171 -1.63 12.92 -4.61
CA PRO A 171 -1.63 12.72 -6.06
C PRO A 171 -2.21 11.35 -6.46
N VAL A 172 -1.81 10.31 -5.73
CA VAL A 172 -2.30 8.93 -5.93
C VAL A 172 -3.81 8.88 -5.67
N ALA A 173 -4.27 9.42 -4.55
CA ALA A 173 -5.69 9.46 -4.21
C ALA A 173 -6.53 10.17 -5.28
N MET A 174 -6.08 11.33 -5.78
CA MET A 174 -6.82 12.09 -6.80
C MET A 174 -6.89 11.37 -8.14
N VAL A 175 -5.80 10.70 -8.56
CA VAL A 175 -5.80 9.88 -9.78
C VAL A 175 -6.77 8.71 -9.66
N PHE A 176 -6.82 8.04 -8.51
CA PHE A 176 -7.81 6.97 -8.27
C PHE A 176 -9.25 7.50 -8.26
N ILE A 177 -9.52 8.63 -7.60
CA ILE A 177 -10.85 9.24 -7.58
C ILE A 177 -11.29 9.61 -8.99
N LEU A 178 -10.43 10.28 -9.76
CA LEU A 178 -10.73 10.66 -11.14
C LEU A 178 -10.87 9.42 -12.05
N GLY A 179 -10.03 8.41 -11.88
CA GLY A 179 -10.15 7.14 -12.63
C GLY A 179 -11.47 6.41 -12.36
N CYS A 180 -11.98 6.45 -11.12
CA CYS A 180 -13.26 5.83 -10.79
C CYS A 180 -14.48 6.65 -11.20
N PHE A 181 -14.44 7.98 -11.08
CA PHE A 181 -15.61 8.85 -11.25
C PHE A 181 -15.61 9.67 -12.54
N TRP A 182 -14.53 9.69 -13.34
CA TRP A 182 -14.45 10.47 -14.56
C TRP A 182 -14.07 9.61 -15.76
N LYS A 183 -15.04 9.33 -16.63
CA LYS A 183 -14.86 8.50 -17.83
C LYS A 183 -13.77 8.99 -18.80
N ARG A 184 -13.43 10.27 -18.73
CA ARG A 184 -12.46 10.91 -19.63
C ARG A 184 -11.04 10.93 -19.09
N ALA A 185 -10.80 10.45 -17.86
CA ALA A 185 -9.46 10.27 -17.33
C ALA A 185 -8.68 9.26 -18.20
N ASN A 186 -7.51 9.65 -18.71
CA ASN A 186 -6.68 8.79 -19.56
C ASN A 186 -5.30 8.52 -18.96
N GLU A 187 -4.57 7.58 -19.55
CA GLU A 187 -3.25 7.14 -19.07
C GLU A 187 -2.25 8.31 -19.00
N LYS A 188 -2.21 9.16 -20.04
CA LYS A 188 -1.31 10.32 -20.11
C LYS A 188 -1.60 11.33 -18.99
N GLY A 189 -2.88 11.63 -18.75
CA GLY A 189 -3.30 12.52 -17.67
C GLY A 189 -2.98 11.96 -16.29
N ALA A 190 -3.26 10.67 -16.07
CA ALA A 190 -2.90 9.98 -14.83
C ALA A 190 -1.39 9.99 -14.60
N PHE A 191 -0.58 9.68 -15.62
CA PHE A 191 0.87 9.68 -15.55
C PHE A 191 1.44 11.05 -15.18
N TRP A 192 1.10 12.10 -15.94
CA TRP A 192 1.61 13.45 -15.67
C TRP A 192 1.09 14.04 -14.35
N GLY A 193 -0.16 13.73 -13.99
CA GLY A 193 -0.72 14.11 -12.69
C GLY A 193 0.03 13.48 -11.52
N LEU A 194 0.37 12.19 -11.61
CA LEU A 194 1.19 11.51 -10.62
C LEU A 194 2.62 12.06 -10.57
N VAL A 195 3.26 12.23 -11.73
CA VAL A 195 4.66 12.72 -11.80
C VAL A 195 4.78 14.12 -11.22
N ILE A 196 3.94 15.07 -11.65
CA ILE A 196 3.99 16.46 -11.16
C ILE A 196 3.61 16.52 -9.68
N GLY A 197 2.56 15.82 -9.26
CA GLY A 197 2.14 15.77 -7.87
C GLY A 197 3.20 15.15 -6.95
N LEU A 198 3.79 14.01 -7.32
CA LEU A 198 4.85 13.38 -6.54
C LEU A 198 6.13 14.22 -6.51
N LEU A 199 6.49 14.87 -7.63
CA LEU A 199 7.64 15.76 -7.68
C LEU A 199 7.49 16.92 -6.68
N LEU A 200 6.33 17.60 -6.69
CA LEU A 200 6.04 18.69 -5.75
C LEU A 200 6.00 18.20 -4.29
N GLY A 201 5.46 17.00 -4.05
CA GLY A 201 5.49 16.35 -2.74
C GLY A 201 6.90 16.07 -2.24
N VAL A 202 7.76 15.51 -3.09
CA VAL A 202 9.17 15.24 -2.77
C VAL A 202 9.94 16.55 -2.55
N ILE A 203 9.70 17.59 -3.35
CA ILE A 203 10.31 18.90 -3.12
C ILE A 203 9.94 19.43 -1.73
N ARG A 204 8.66 19.34 -1.32
CA ARG A 204 8.23 19.74 0.03
C ARG A 204 8.92 18.91 1.12
N LEU A 205 9.01 17.61 0.93
CA LEU A 205 9.68 16.69 1.87
C LEU A 205 11.16 17.04 2.03
N VAL A 206 11.87 17.30 0.93
CA VAL A 206 13.28 17.71 0.96
C VAL A 206 13.44 19.07 1.63
N LEU A 207 12.53 20.02 1.38
CA LEU A 207 12.55 21.32 2.04
C LEU A 207 12.33 21.21 3.55
N ASP A 208 11.41 20.37 4.02
CA ASP A 208 11.22 20.13 5.46
C ASP A 208 12.44 19.47 6.09
N PHE A 209 13.14 18.61 5.34
CA PHE A 209 14.34 17.97 5.81
C PHE A 209 15.54 18.94 5.92
N ILE A 210 15.67 19.87 4.96
CA ILE A 210 16.75 20.89 4.96
C ILE A 210 16.46 21.99 5.99
N TYR A 211 15.19 22.35 6.17
CA TYR A 211 14.73 23.45 7.02
C TYR A 211 13.85 22.93 8.16
N PRO A 212 14.42 22.21 9.14
CA PRO A 212 13.68 21.69 10.27
C PRO A 212 13.07 22.82 11.11
N GLU A 213 12.04 22.49 11.87
CA GLU A 213 11.41 23.41 12.80
C GLU A 213 12.41 23.89 13.85
N PRO A 214 12.63 25.22 13.98
CA PRO A 214 13.54 25.77 14.99
C PRO A 214 13.02 25.53 16.40
N GLN A 215 13.92 25.53 17.38
CA GLN A 215 13.52 25.37 18.78
C GLN A 215 12.83 26.62 19.31
N CYS A 216 12.08 26.46 20.40
CA CYS A 216 11.40 27.58 21.06
C CYS A 216 12.42 28.66 21.43
N GLY A 217 12.27 29.87 20.88
CA GLY A 217 13.18 31.00 21.14
C GLY A 217 14.25 31.26 20.06
N GLU A 218 14.39 30.39 19.06
CA GLU A 218 15.31 30.62 17.92
C GLU A 218 14.63 31.39 16.77
N THR A 219 15.42 32.16 16.01
CA THR A 219 14.91 32.89 14.84
C THR A 219 14.60 31.94 13.70
N ASP A 220 13.36 31.97 13.22
CA ASP A 220 12.89 31.09 12.14
C ASP A 220 13.39 31.56 10.76
N VAL A 221 14.42 30.86 10.25
CA VAL A 221 15.07 31.06 8.95
C VAL A 221 14.42 30.24 7.82
N ARG A 222 13.32 29.51 8.08
CA ARG A 222 12.69 28.66 7.07
C ARG A 222 12.09 29.53 5.95
N PRO A 223 12.16 29.08 4.68
CA PRO A 223 11.54 29.80 3.57
C PRO A 223 10.02 29.91 3.79
N GLY A 224 9.41 31.02 3.34
CA GLY A 224 8.00 31.34 3.64
C GLY A 224 7.00 30.23 3.30
N VAL A 225 7.26 29.46 2.23
CA VAL A 225 6.43 28.32 1.83
C VAL A 225 6.43 27.21 2.89
N VAL A 226 7.55 26.99 3.59
CA VAL A 226 7.66 25.99 4.66
C VAL A 226 7.09 26.54 5.97
N LYS A 227 7.41 27.81 6.26
CA LYS A 227 7.05 28.50 7.51
C LYS A 227 5.55 28.72 7.67
N TYR A 228 4.88 29.22 6.63
CA TYR A 228 3.48 29.67 6.73
C TYR A 228 2.47 28.60 6.33
N MET A 229 2.90 27.52 5.68
CA MET A 229 1.99 26.51 5.14
C MET A 229 2.17 25.18 5.87
N HIS A 230 1.22 24.91 6.77
CA HIS A 230 1.10 23.64 7.45
C HIS A 230 0.93 22.48 6.44
N TYR A 231 1.46 21.30 6.76
CA TYR A 231 1.49 20.15 5.84
C TYR A 231 0.10 19.72 5.34
N LEU A 232 -0.95 19.91 6.16
CA LEU A 232 -2.35 19.66 5.80
C LEU A 232 -2.87 20.63 4.72
N TYR A 233 -2.53 21.92 4.80
CA TYR A 233 -2.93 22.88 3.76
C TYR A 233 -2.17 22.60 2.47
N PHE A 234 -0.87 22.27 2.58
CA PHE A 234 -0.09 21.88 1.43
C PHE A 234 -0.65 20.64 0.72
N SER A 235 -1.13 19.63 1.46
CA SER A 235 -1.71 18.43 0.85
C SER A 235 -2.99 18.72 0.05
N MET A 236 -3.80 19.70 0.48
CA MET A 236 -4.95 20.18 -0.29
C MET A 236 -4.52 20.91 -1.57
N VAL A 237 -3.49 21.75 -1.49
CA VAL A 237 -2.92 22.41 -2.67
C VAL A 237 -2.35 21.38 -3.64
N LEU A 238 -1.63 20.37 -3.13
CA LEU A 238 -1.06 19.30 -3.92
C LEU A 238 -2.13 18.45 -4.62
N ALA A 239 -3.22 18.14 -3.92
CA ALA A 239 -4.38 17.48 -4.47
C ALA A 239 -5.03 18.30 -5.59
N ALA A 240 -5.19 19.62 -5.40
CA ALA A 240 -5.76 20.52 -6.39
C ALA A 240 -4.88 20.60 -7.66
N ILE A 241 -3.56 20.74 -7.51
CA ILE A 241 -2.61 20.76 -8.63
C ILE A 241 -2.63 19.44 -9.39
N SER A 242 -2.62 18.31 -8.68
CA SER A 242 -2.67 16.98 -9.29
C SER A 242 -3.97 16.78 -10.07
N THR A 243 -5.11 17.17 -9.47
CA THR A 243 -6.43 17.14 -10.12
C THR A 243 -6.44 18.00 -11.38
N LEU A 244 -5.99 19.26 -11.29
CA LEU A 244 -5.94 20.18 -12.42
C LEU A 244 -5.07 19.61 -13.55
N THR A 245 -3.91 19.02 -13.21
CA THR A 245 -3.00 18.41 -14.18
C THR A 245 -3.68 17.24 -14.90
N VAL A 246 -4.32 16.33 -14.15
CA VAL A 246 -5.06 15.20 -14.75
C VAL A 246 -6.18 15.72 -15.67
N LEU A 247 -6.95 16.72 -15.22
CA LEU A 247 -8.04 17.29 -16.00
C LEU A 247 -7.52 17.92 -17.31
N VAL A 248 -6.54 18.82 -17.22
CA VAL A 248 -6.00 19.54 -18.37
C VAL A 248 -5.35 18.58 -19.36
N VAL A 249 -4.47 17.69 -18.90
CA VAL A 249 -3.78 16.75 -19.79
C VAL A 249 -4.77 15.77 -20.42
N SER A 250 -5.76 15.26 -19.68
CA SER A 250 -6.76 14.33 -20.24
C SER A 250 -7.73 15.00 -21.24
N MET A 251 -7.95 16.31 -21.12
CA MET A 251 -8.72 17.09 -22.09
C MET A 251 -7.92 17.39 -23.36
N LEU A 252 -6.63 17.67 -23.22
CA LEU A 252 -5.74 17.98 -24.34
C LEU A 252 -5.27 16.73 -25.12
N THR A 253 -5.49 15.54 -24.58
CA THR A 253 -5.10 14.27 -25.20
C THR A 253 -6.31 13.45 -25.63
N GLU A 254 -6.05 12.42 -26.44
CA GLU A 254 -7.08 11.57 -27.02
C GLU A 254 -7.97 10.91 -25.96
N PRO A 255 -9.29 10.76 -26.23
CA PRO A 255 -10.17 10.00 -25.37
C PRO A 255 -9.70 8.54 -25.22
N PRO A 256 -9.85 7.93 -24.04
CA PRO A 256 -9.74 6.48 -23.93
C PRO A 256 -10.85 5.80 -24.76
N SER A 257 -10.55 4.66 -25.37
CA SER A 257 -11.54 3.85 -26.09
C SER A 257 -12.57 3.25 -25.13
N GLU A 258 -13.81 3.03 -25.59
CA GLU A 258 -14.90 2.50 -24.74
C GLU A 258 -14.57 1.14 -24.13
N GLU A 259 -13.78 0.32 -24.83
CA GLU A 259 -13.27 -0.97 -24.34
C GLU A 259 -12.47 -0.81 -23.04
N MET A 260 -11.60 0.20 -22.98
CA MET A 260 -10.76 0.47 -21.81
C MET A 260 -11.54 1.03 -20.62
N ILE A 261 -12.78 1.47 -20.80
CA ILE A 261 -13.60 2.10 -19.74
C ILE A 261 -14.70 1.15 -19.24
N SER A 262 -15.08 0.16 -20.04
CA SER A 262 -16.15 -0.78 -19.73
C SER A 262 -15.94 -1.46 -18.37
N ARG A 263 -16.93 -1.37 -17.48
CA ARG A 263 -16.91 -1.92 -16.11
C ARG A 263 -15.85 -1.39 -15.14
N LEU A 264 -15.03 -0.40 -15.51
CA LEU A 264 -13.98 0.15 -14.63
C LEU A 264 -14.41 1.42 -13.88
N THR A 265 -15.31 2.22 -14.45
CA THR A 265 -15.78 3.46 -13.81
C THR A 265 -17.12 3.22 -13.09
N TRP A 266 -17.42 4.07 -12.12
CA TRP A 266 -18.68 4.04 -11.38
C TRP A 266 -19.91 4.08 -12.32
N PHE A 267 -19.79 4.83 -13.41
CA PHE A 267 -20.84 5.03 -14.40
C PHE A 267 -20.88 3.94 -15.49
N THR A 268 -19.83 3.12 -15.64
CA THR A 268 -19.76 2.02 -16.62
C THR A 268 -19.83 0.63 -15.97
N ARG A 269 -20.03 0.57 -14.64
CA ARG A 269 -20.04 -0.70 -13.87
C ARG A 269 -21.08 -1.72 -14.32
N GLY A 270 -22.16 -1.25 -14.95
CA GLY A 270 -23.28 -2.08 -15.41
C GLY A 270 -23.20 -2.45 -16.90
N ASP A 271 -22.16 -1.99 -17.60
CA ASP A 271 -22.01 -2.22 -19.03
C ASP A 271 -21.70 -3.69 -19.30
N LEU A 272 -22.26 -4.21 -20.40
CA LEU A 272 -21.92 -5.55 -20.90
C LEU A 272 -20.45 -5.55 -21.36
N PRO A 273 -19.72 -6.67 -21.17
CA PRO A 273 -18.35 -6.77 -21.66
C PRO A 273 -18.35 -6.62 -23.19
N VAL A 274 -17.59 -5.65 -23.70
CA VAL A 274 -17.40 -5.48 -25.15
C VAL A 274 -16.62 -6.69 -25.65
N LYS A 275 -17.26 -7.54 -26.46
CA LYS A 275 -16.59 -8.66 -27.13
C LYS A 275 -15.80 -8.11 -28.31
N LYS A 276 -14.51 -8.43 -28.37
CA LYS A 276 -13.73 -8.32 -29.61
C LYS A 276 -14.27 -9.35 -30.60
N ASP A 277 -15.05 -8.91 -31.58
CA ASP A 277 -15.23 -9.67 -32.82
C ASP A 277 -13.94 -9.51 -33.63
N LEU A 278 -13.03 -10.47 -33.48
CA LEU A 278 -11.89 -10.64 -34.38
C LEU A 278 -12.41 -11.15 -35.74
N ALA A 279 -13.08 -10.28 -36.50
CA ALA A 279 -13.51 -10.58 -37.86
C ALA A 279 -12.38 -10.18 -38.83
N VAL A 280 -11.39 -11.07 -38.97
CA VAL A 280 -10.51 -11.04 -40.16
C VAL A 280 -11.31 -11.68 -41.29
N SER A 281 -11.70 -10.86 -42.27
CA SER A 281 -12.28 -11.32 -43.53
C SER A 281 -11.26 -12.18 -44.30
N PRO A 282 -11.66 -13.29 -44.94
CA PRO A 282 -10.74 -14.06 -45.78
C PRO A 282 -10.60 -13.36 -47.14
N SER A 283 -9.37 -13.03 -47.53
CA SER A 283 -9.05 -12.81 -48.94
C SER A 283 -7.83 -13.66 -49.30
N PRO A 284 -7.85 -14.35 -50.45
CA PRO A 284 -6.79 -15.25 -50.88
C PRO A 284 -5.69 -14.45 -51.55
N ASP A 285 -4.43 -14.68 -51.17
CA ASP A 285 -3.37 -15.11 -52.10
C ASP A 285 -1.98 -15.05 -51.44
N ALA A 286 -1.10 -15.89 -51.98
CA ALA A 286 0.06 -16.45 -51.31
C ALA A 286 1.34 -15.61 -51.41
N ALA A 287 2.21 -15.88 -50.43
CA ALA A 287 3.68 -16.00 -50.53
C ALA A 287 4.55 -14.74 -50.72
N LYS A 288 5.31 -14.38 -49.66
CA LYS A 288 6.79 -14.53 -49.57
C LYS A 288 7.40 -13.64 -48.45
N GLY A 289 8.18 -14.27 -47.55
CA GLY A 289 9.53 -13.83 -47.15
C GLY A 289 9.75 -12.65 -46.19
N VAL A 290 10.09 -13.00 -44.93
CA VAL A 290 11.16 -12.44 -44.06
C VAL A 290 10.97 -11.11 -43.28
N CYS A 291 10.97 -11.30 -41.94
CA CYS A 291 11.48 -10.54 -40.77
C CYS A 291 11.02 -9.10 -40.40
N GLU A 292 10.18 -9.07 -39.35
CA GLU A 292 10.35 -8.44 -38.02
C GLU A 292 10.90 -7.01 -37.90
N ALA A 293 10.07 -6.12 -37.32
CA ALA A 293 10.31 -5.56 -35.99
C ALA A 293 9.11 -4.71 -35.49
N GLU A 294 8.15 -5.29 -34.76
CA GLU A 294 7.23 -4.52 -33.90
C GLU A 294 6.93 -5.25 -32.58
N ARG A 295 6.91 -4.45 -31.50
CA ARG A 295 6.78 -4.81 -30.08
C ARG A 295 5.45 -5.54 -29.80
N PRO A 296 5.41 -6.60 -28.96
CA PRO A 296 4.13 -7.11 -28.51
C PRO A 296 3.64 -6.32 -27.29
N ALA A 297 2.48 -5.71 -27.51
CA ALA A 297 1.56 -5.26 -26.49
C ALA A 297 1.17 -6.42 -25.57
N LEU A 298 0.93 -6.06 -24.32
CA LEU A 298 0.55 -6.93 -23.22
C LEU A 298 -0.87 -7.46 -23.45
N GLN A 299 -0.98 -8.69 -23.94
CA GLN A 299 -2.26 -9.42 -24.02
C GLN A 299 -2.07 -10.78 -23.35
N ILE A 300 -2.72 -10.95 -22.20
CA ILE A 300 -2.76 -12.19 -21.44
C ILE A 300 -3.77 -13.09 -22.14
N ASP A 301 -3.30 -14.03 -22.96
CA ASP A 301 -4.08 -15.19 -23.39
C ASP A 301 -3.20 -16.44 -23.23
N ILE A 302 -3.60 -17.29 -22.28
CA ILE A 302 -3.01 -18.62 -22.07
C ILE A 302 -3.78 -19.58 -22.98
N SER A 303 -3.24 -19.86 -24.16
CA SER A 303 -3.63 -21.01 -24.97
C SER A 303 -2.46 -21.98 -25.06
N ILE A 304 -2.63 -23.14 -24.41
CA ILE A 304 -1.73 -24.28 -24.49
C ILE A 304 -1.93 -24.93 -25.86
N ALA A 305 -0.87 -24.99 -26.66
CA ALA A 305 -0.76 -25.93 -27.77
C ALA A 305 0.60 -26.63 -27.67
N SER A 306 0.54 -27.95 -27.55
CA SER A 306 1.64 -28.89 -27.60
C SER A 306 2.31 -28.87 -28.96
N GLU A 307 3.64 -29.00 -29.01
CA GLU A 307 4.27 -30.06 -29.78
C GLU A 307 5.74 -30.24 -29.42
N ASN A 308 6.10 -31.53 -29.31
CA ASN A 308 7.42 -32.07 -29.08
C ASN A 308 8.35 -31.80 -30.27
N SER A 309 9.61 -31.45 -30.00
CA SER A 309 10.73 -32.09 -30.70
C SER A 309 12.04 -31.85 -29.95
N SER A 310 12.68 -32.98 -29.66
CA SER A 310 14.02 -33.22 -29.13
C SER A 310 15.13 -32.40 -29.80
N ASN A 311 16.08 -31.90 -29.00
CA ASN A 311 17.47 -32.32 -29.18
C ASN A 311 18.35 -32.00 -27.97
N ASP A 312 19.23 -32.96 -27.72
CA ASP A 312 20.20 -33.07 -26.65
C ASP A 312 21.13 -31.86 -26.50
N ASN A 313 21.46 -31.52 -25.25
CA ASN A 313 22.85 -31.65 -24.82
C ASN A 313 23.00 -31.66 -23.30
N LYS A 314 23.45 -32.81 -22.85
CA LYS A 314 23.91 -33.18 -21.51
C LYS A 314 25.12 -32.32 -21.13
N CYS A 315 25.07 -31.67 -19.97
CA CYS A 315 26.30 -31.36 -19.23
C CYS A 315 26.12 -31.79 -17.76
N THR A 316 26.61 -32.99 -17.51
CA THR A 316 26.86 -33.56 -16.18
C THR A 316 28.05 -32.86 -15.56
N THR A 317 27.85 -32.23 -14.40
CA THR A 317 28.91 -32.08 -13.40
C THR A 317 28.36 -32.53 -12.06
N ASP A 318 28.87 -33.69 -11.63
CA ASP A 318 28.75 -34.24 -10.29
C ASP A 318 29.18 -33.23 -9.23
N THR A 319 28.35 -33.04 -8.20
CA THR A 319 28.85 -32.80 -6.84
C THR A 319 27.90 -33.45 -5.85
N LYS A 320 28.17 -34.73 -5.61
CA LYS A 320 27.58 -35.54 -4.53
C LYS A 320 28.14 -35.03 -3.21
N GLY A 321 27.33 -34.33 -2.41
CA GLY A 321 27.72 -34.00 -1.02
C GLY A 321 27.15 -32.70 -0.46
N ASN A 322 25.82 -32.53 -0.41
CA ASN A 322 25.15 -31.57 0.50
C ASN A 322 23.62 -31.74 0.42
N SER A 323 23.02 -32.67 1.16
CA SER A 323 21.59 -33.00 0.95
C SER A 323 20.75 -33.25 2.20
N LYS A 324 21.24 -32.88 3.39
CA LYS A 324 20.36 -32.76 4.58
C LYS A 324 20.28 -31.32 5.04
N LEU A 325 21.41 -30.66 5.27
CA LEU A 325 21.42 -29.27 5.73
C LEU A 325 20.83 -28.30 4.69
N MET A 326 21.12 -28.50 3.40
CA MET A 326 20.53 -27.72 2.31
C MET A 326 19.04 -28.04 2.14
N THR A 327 18.63 -29.29 2.32
CA THR A 327 17.22 -29.70 2.28
C THR A 327 16.44 -29.17 3.49
N THR A 328 17.05 -29.12 4.67
CA THR A 328 16.49 -28.51 5.87
C THR A 328 16.44 -26.99 5.72
N PHE A 329 17.44 -26.37 5.07
CA PHE A 329 17.42 -24.94 4.76
C PHE A 329 16.34 -24.60 3.73
N LEU A 330 16.17 -25.42 2.69
CA LEU A 330 15.08 -25.32 1.72
C LEU A 330 13.72 -25.53 2.42
N TRP A 331 13.60 -26.53 3.27
CA TRP A 331 12.38 -26.80 4.05
C TRP A 331 12.05 -25.66 5.04
N LEU A 332 13.03 -25.16 5.79
CA LEU A 332 12.89 -23.98 6.66
C LEU A 332 12.52 -22.73 5.84
N CYS A 333 13.01 -22.67 4.60
CA CYS A 333 12.62 -21.67 3.64
C CYS A 333 11.28 -21.98 2.94
N GLY A 334 10.46 -22.95 3.38
CA GLY A 334 9.16 -23.26 2.76
C GLY A 334 9.25 -23.61 1.27
N MET A 335 10.42 -24.05 0.84
CA MET A 335 10.78 -24.36 -0.53
C MET A 335 10.64 -25.88 -0.71
N GLU A 336 9.41 -26.38 -0.90
CA GLU A 336 9.18 -27.78 -1.29
C GLU A 336 9.44 -27.96 -2.78
N ARG A 337 10.47 -28.73 -3.13
CA ARG A 337 10.64 -29.23 -4.51
C ARG A 337 9.38 -29.98 -4.90
N LYS A 338 8.59 -29.39 -5.80
CA LYS A 338 7.51 -30.09 -6.49
C LYS A 338 8.16 -31.24 -7.26
N GLN A 339 8.07 -32.44 -6.71
CA GLN A 339 8.55 -33.66 -7.33
C GLN A 339 7.78 -33.82 -8.66
N GLU A 340 8.49 -34.04 -9.76
CA GLU A 340 7.94 -34.42 -11.07
C GLU A 340 7.19 -35.75 -10.92
N ASN A 341 5.96 -35.70 -10.40
CA ASN A 341 4.99 -36.79 -10.35
C ASN A 341 3.56 -36.25 -10.52
N ALA A 342 3.42 -35.03 -11.03
CA ALA A 342 2.13 -34.39 -11.28
C ALA A 342 1.72 -34.47 -12.76
N GLU A 343 2.21 -35.46 -13.50
CA GLU A 343 1.87 -35.63 -14.92
C GLU A 343 0.54 -36.37 -15.16
N ASN A 344 -0.17 -36.80 -14.11
CA ASN A 344 -1.48 -37.48 -14.22
C ASN A 344 -2.62 -36.83 -13.42
N ALA A 345 -2.44 -35.61 -12.90
CA ALA A 345 -3.57 -34.86 -12.37
C ALA A 345 -4.14 -34.01 -13.52
N ALA A 346 -5.29 -34.44 -14.04
CA ALA A 346 -6.07 -33.67 -15.00
C ALA A 346 -6.14 -32.20 -14.58
N PRO A 347 -6.01 -31.22 -15.50
CA PRO A 347 -6.13 -29.82 -15.13
C PRO A 347 -7.52 -29.63 -14.54
N THR A 348 -7.58 -29.41 -13.23
CA THR A 348 -8.77 -28.85 -12.60
C THR A 348 -9.03 -27.57 -13.36
N LYS A 349 -10.11 -27.55 -14.15
CA LYS A 349 -10.58 -26.35 -14.83
C LYS A 349 -10.45 -25.20 -13.83
N PRO A 350 -9.86 -24.05 -14.17
CA PRO A 350 -9.99 -22.89 -13.33
C PRO A 350 -11.49 -22.71 -13.15
N GLU A 351 -11.95 -22.94 -11.92
CA GLU A 351 -13.31 -22.61 -11.52
C GLU A 351 -13.45 -21.15 -11.97
N PRO A 352 -14.39 -20.82 -12.88
CA PRO A 352 -14.55 -19.43 -13.26
C PRO A 352 -14.83 -18.70 -11.96
N LEU A 353 -13.89 -17.84 -11.54
CA LEU A 353 -14.09 -16.91 -10.44
C LEU A 353 -15.50 -16.38 -10.65
N PRO A 354 -16.47 -16.69 -9.77
CA PRO A 354 -17.83 -16.27 -9.98
C PRO A 354 -17.72 -14.76 -10.07
N VAL A 355 -17.95 -14.24 -11.28
CA VAL A 355 -17.87 -12.81 -11.59
C VAL A 355 -18.63 -12.15 -10.47
N ALA A 356 -17.92 -11.49 -9.55
CA ALA A 356 -18.47 -11.16 -8.23
C ALA A 356 -19.79 -10.43 -8.46
N SER A 357 -20.91 -11.15 -8.29
CA SER A 357 -22.19 -10.64 -8.74
C SER A 357 -22.46 -9.40 -7.92
N LEU A 358 -22.70 -8.27 -8.60
CA LEU A 358 -23.03 -7.01 -7.96
C LEU A 358 -24.44 -7.05 -7.34
N GLU A 359 -25.17 -8.15 -7.53
CA GLU A 359 -26.50 -8.34 -6.97
C GLU A 359 -26.44 -8.57 -5.46
N GLU A 360 -27.26 -7.79 -4.75
CA GLU A 360 -27.41 -7.88 -3.31
C GLU A 360 -28.86 -8.18 -2.96
N LYS A 361 -29.07 -8.98 -1.91
CA LYS A 361 -30.41 -9.18 -1.36
C LYS A 361 -30.94 -7.82 -0.84
N PRO A 362 -32.19 -7.44 -1.15
CA PRO A 362 -32.71 -6.11 -0.87
C PRO A 362 -32.70 -5.78 0.62
N LEU A 363 -33.05 -6.74 1.48
CA LEU A 363 -33.05 -6.57 2.94
C LEU A 363 -31.63 -6.29 3.46
N VAL A 364 -30.64 -7.07 3.03
CA VAL A 364 -29.24 -6.90 3.44
C VAL A 364 -28.70 -5.55 2.99
N LYS A 365 -29.01 -5.12 1.77
CA LYS A 365 -28.66 -3.79 1.26
C LYS A 365 -29.23 -2.67 2.11
N HIS A 366 -30.50 -2.75 2.51
CA HIS A 366 -31.11 -1.75 3.38
C HIS A 366 -30.46 -1.71 4.77
N ILE A 367 -30.21 -2.86 5.40
CA ILE A 367 -29.52 -2.93 6.69
C ILE A 367 -28.13 -2.27 6.59
N LEU A 368 -27.34 -2.63 5.57
CA LEU A 368 -26.00 -2.08 5.39
C LEU A 368 -26.03 -0.57 5.16
N ASN A 369 -26.98 -0.06 4.36
CA ASN A 369 -27.10 1.38 4.09
C ASN A 369 -27.54 2.17 5.34
N ILE A 370 -28.44 1.62 6.16
CA ILE A 370 -28.85 2.25 7.42
C ILE A 370 -27.66 2.33 8.39
N ASN A 371 -26.92 1.24 8.55
CA ASN A 371 -25.71 1.22 9.39
C ASN A 371 -24.64 2.18 8.87
N LEU A 372 -24.48 2.28 7.55
CA LEU A 372 -23.58 3.27 6.95
C LEU A 372 -23.99 4.69 7.33
N LEU A 373 -25.27 5.03 7.22
CA LEU A 373 -25.76 6.36 7.59
C LEU A 373 -25.50 6.65 9.07
N LEU A 374 -25.83 5.70 9.97
CA LEU A 374 -25.56 5.84 11.40
C LEU A 374 -24.07 6.04 11.69
N CYS A 375 -23.20 5.27 11.03
CA CYS A 375 -21.76 5.37 11.20
C CYS A 375 -21.22 6.72 10.71
N VAL A 376 -21.69 7.23 9.57
CA VAL A 376 -21.32 8.55 9.05
C VAL A 376 -21.82 9.66 9.98
N CYS A 377 -23.07 9.60 10.44
CA CYS A 377 -23.62 10.58 11.38
C CYS A 377 -22.83 10.60 12.70
N ALA A 378 -22.51 9.44 13.25
CA ALA A 378 -21.68 9.33 14.46
C ALA A 378 -20.27 9.88 14.23
N GLY A 379 -19.66 9.58 13.09
CA GLY A 379 -18.34 10.11 12.73
C GLY A 379 -18.33 11.63 12.58
N LEU A 380 -19.35 12.20 11.92
CA LEU A 380 -19.52 13.65 11.79
C LEU A 380 -19.76 14.32 13.14
N PHE A 381 -20.59 13.71 13.99
CA PHE A 381 -20.84 14.21 15.34
C PHE A 381 -19.56 14.22 16.17
N LEU A 382 -18.82 13.11 16.21
CA LEU A 382 -17.56 13.02 16.95
C LEU A 382 -16.54 14.03 16.41
N TRP A 383 -16.42 14.15 15.09
CA TRP A 383 -15.53 15.15 14.49
C TRP A 383 -15.95 16.57 14.89
N ALA A 384 -17.22 16.94 14.76
CA ALA A 384 -17.70 18.29 15.12
C ALA A 384 -17.63 18.58 16.64
N TYR A 385 -17.75 17.56 17.49
CA TYR A 385 -17.68 17.70 18.94
C TYR A 385 -16.24 17.86 19.45
N PHE A 386 -15.27 17.17 18.81
CA PHE A 386 -13.86 17.18 19.20
C PHE A 386 -12.96 18.09 18.35
N ALA A 387 -13.47 18.64 17.24
CA ALA A 387 -12.84 19.72 16.47
C ALA A 387 -13.04 21.06 17.18
#